data_AF-A0A8T4BWL6-F1
#
_entry.id   AF-A0A8T4BWL6-F1
#
_cell.length_a   1.000
_cell.length_b   1.000
_cell.length_c   1.000
_cell.angle_alpha   90.00
_cell.angle_beta   90.00
_cell.angle_gamma   90.00
#
_symmetry.space_group_name_H-M   'P 1'
#
loop_
_entity.id
_entity.type
_entity.pdbx_description
1 polymer ?
#
loop_
_entity_poly.entity_id
_entity_poly.type
_entity_poly.pdbx_seq_one_letter_code
_entity_poly.pdbx_strand_id
1 'polypeptide(L)' 'MVEKVLEEADLAISKNELLRRLPRQVMRQTLNIILGYLEEKGVIMIGSKGVLWIHNENPKMKKLLEESVDAS' A
#
# COMPACT_ATOMS: atom_id res chain seq x y z
N MET A 1 1.61 -1.88 -10.41
CA MET A 1 1.78 -0.59 -11.12
C MET A 1 1.55 0.63 -10.24
N VAL A 2 0.71 0.61 -9.20
CA VAL A 2 0.80 1.58 -8.08
C VAL A 2 1.41 0.90 -6.86
N GLU A 3 0.91 -0.30 -6.53
CA GLU A 3 1.42 -1.16 -5.45
C GLU A 3 2.93 -1.38 -5.55
N LYS A 4 3.43 -1.89 -6.68
CA LYS A 4 4.87 -2.05 -6.92
C LYS A 4 5.72 -0.82 -6.59
N VAL A 5 5.28 0.39 -6.95
CA VAL A 5 6.04 1.63 -6.66
C VAL A 5 6.04 1.95 -5.16
N LEU A 6 4.95 1.63 -4.46
CA LEU A 6 4.82 1.80 -3.02
C LEU A 6 5.59 0.73 -2.25
N GLU A 7 5.55 -0.52 -2.73
CA GLU A 7 6.29 -1.66 -2.18
C GLU A 7 7.81 -1.48 -2.31
N GLU A 8 8.29 -0.97 -3.44
CA GLU A 8 9.71 -0.65 -3.68
C GLU A 8 10.16 0.63 -2.95
N ALA A 9 9.26 1.39 -2.33
CA ALA A 9 9.61 2.59 -1.60
C ALA A 9 10.00 2.27 -0.14
N ASP A 10 11.25 2.53 0.24
CA ASP A 10 11.75 2.29 1.61
C ASP A 10 11.01 3.12 2.68
N LEU A 11 10.47 4.28 2.30
CA LEU A 11 9.82 5.24 3.18
C LEU A 11 8.53 5.78 2.54
N ALA A 12 7.69 6.40 3.38
CA ALA A 12 6.48 7.05 2.91
C ALA A 12 6.77 8.08 1.81
N ILE A 13 6.04 8.01 0.70
CA ILE A 13 6.18 8.94 -0.42
C ILE A 13 4.91 9.77 -0.64
N SER A 14 5.08 11.01 -1.09
CA SER A 14 3.92 11.87 -1.39
C SER A 14 3.15 11.37 -2.61
N LYS A 15 1.85 11.70 -2.72
CA LYS A 15 1.04 11.39 -3.92
C LYS A 15 1.65 11.98 -5.21
N ASN A 16 2.32 13.12 -5.10
CA ASN A 16 3.00 13.74 -6.24
C ASN A 16 4.24 12.97 -6.67
N GLU A 17 5.02 12.47 -5.71
CA GLU A 17 6.18 11.62 -6.00
C GLU A 17 5.74 10.29 -6.59
N LEU A 18 4.69 9.68 -6.02
CA LEU A 18 4.08 8.48 -6.57
C LEU A 18 3.70 8.69 -8.04
N LEU A 19 2.97 9.76 -8.39
CA LEU A 19 2.62 10.08 -9.78
C LEU A 19 3.84 10.18 -10.71
N ARG A 20 4.95 10.76 -10.24
CA ARG A 20 6.19 10.91 -11.03
C ARG A 20 6.87 9.57 -11.31
N ARG A 21 6.80 8.63 -10.36
CA ARG A 21 7.39 7.29 -10.47
C ARG A 21 6.55 6.32 -11.30
N LEU A 22 5.27 6.60 -11.53
CA LEU A 22 4.43 5.73 -12.34
C LEU A 22 4.91 5.69 -13.78
N PRO A 23 5.00 4.50 -14.40
CA PRO A 23 5.42 4.36 -15.80
C PRO A 23 4.44 5.02 -16.79
N ARG A 24 3.19 5.23 -16.37
CA ARG A 24 2.18 5.99 -17.09
C ARG A 24 1.45 6.92 -16.13
N GLN A 25 1.27 8.16 -16.54
CA GLN A 25 0.53 9.14 -15.76
C GLN A 25 -0.93 8.71 -15.61
N VAL A 26 -1.45 8.78 -14.39
CA VAL A 26 -2.85 8.53 -14.05
C VAL A 26 -3.50 9.83 -13.57
N MET A 27 -4.81 9.94 -13.75
CA MET A 27 -5.55 11.07 -13.20
C MET A 27 -5.48 11.04 -11.67
N ARG A 28 -5.41 12.23 -11.03
CA ARG A 28 -5.32 12.36 -9.57
C ARG A 28 -6.52 11.72 -8.86
N GLN A 29 -7.71 11.83 -9.43
CA GLN A 29 -8.93 11.21 -8.91
C GLN A 29 -8.83 9.69 -8.92
N THR A 30 -8.38 9.10 -10.03
CA THR A 30 -8.15 7.66 -10.15
C THR A 30 -7.11 7.19 -9.13
N LEU A 31 -6.02 7.94 -8.94
CA LEU A 31 -5.03 7.61 -7.91
C LEU A 31 -5.64 7.60 -6.51
N ASN A 32 -6.49 8.58 -6.18
CA ASN A 32 -7.15 8.62 -4.88
C ASN A 32 -8.08 7.42 -4.66
N ILE A 33 -8.81 6.97 -5.68
CA ILE A 33 -9.65 5.77 -5.60
C ILE A 33 -8.79 4.52 -5.32
N ILE A 34 -7.69 4.37 -6.06
CA ILE A 34 -6.75 3.25 -5.86
C ILE A 34 -6.19 3.28 -4.43
N LEU A 35 -5.73 4.44 -3.97
CA LEU A 35 -5.16 4.57 -2.62
C LEU A 35 -6.20 4.29 -1.53
N GLY A 36 -7.44 4.77 -1.68
CA GLY A 36 -8.51 4.47 -0.72
C GLY A 36 -8.78 2.97 -0.63
N TYR A 37 -8.87 2.29 -1.78
CA TYR A 37 -9.05 0.84 -1.83
C TYR A 37 -7.91 0.07 -1.14
N LEU A 38 -6.65 0.48 -1.34
CA LEU A 38 -5.50 -0.18 -0.73
C LEU A 38 -5.41 0.09 0.77
N GLU A 39 -5.80 1.29 1.22
CA GLU A 39 -5.87 1.64 2.64
C GLU A 39 -6.97 0.85 3.35
N GLU A 40 -8.17 0.74 2.76
CA GLU A 40 -9.26 -0.09 3.28
C GLU A 40 -8.86 -1.57 3.42
N LYS A 41 -8.01 -2.06 2.51
CA LYS A 41 -7.45 -3.42 2.58
C LYS A 41 -6.29 -3.59 3.57
N GLY A 42 -5.85 -2.53 4.23
CA GLY A 42 -4.70 -2.56 5.12
C GLY A 42 -3.37 -2.85 4.40
N VAL A 43 -3.30 -2.56 3.10
CA VAL A 43 -2.08 -2.76 2.29
C VAL A 43 -1.13 -1.58 2.43
N ILE A 44 -1.70 -0.38 2.55
CA ILE A 44 -0.97 0.87 2.75
C ILE A 44 -1.55 1.64 3.94
N MET A 45 -0.79 2.62 4.43
CA MET A 45 -1.24 3.63 5.36
C MET A 45 -1.02 5.02 4.75
N ILE A 46 -2.04 5.89 4.81
CA ILE A 46 -1.94 7.28 4.38
C ILE A 46 -1.80 8.18 5.62
N GLY A 47 -0.69 8.90 5.71
CA GLY A 47 -0.39 9.80 6.83
C GLY A 47 0.09 11.17 6.38
N SER A 48 0.44 12.02 7.35
CA SER A 48 0.94 13.38 7.12
C SER A 48 2.24 13.42 6.30
N LYS A 49 3.03 12.35 6.32
CA LYS A 49 4.29 12.22 5.57
C LYS A 49 4.13 11.60 4.18
N GLY A 50 2.95 11.09 3.84
CA GLY A 50 2.69 10.46 2.55
C GLY A 50 2.02 9.10 2.67
N VAL A 51 2.22 8.26 1.67
CA VAL A 51 1.69 6.91 1.55
C VAL A 51 2.81 5.93 1.86
N LEU A 52 2.59 5.03 2.81
CA LEU A 52 3.52 3.99 3.23
C LEU A 52 2.96 2.61 2.90
N TRP A 53 3.78 1.72 2.35
CA TRP A 53 3.46 0.29 2.22
C TRP A 53 3.59 -0.40 3.59
N ILE A 54 2.54 -1.09 4.02
CA ILE A 54 2.51 -1.79 5.31
C ILE A 54 2.18 -3.28 5.18
N HIS A 55 1.88 -3.74 3.96
CA HIS A 55 1.56 -5.13 3.72
C HIS A 55 2.80 -6.01 3.86
N ASN A 56 2.73 -6.98 4.75
CA ASN A 56 3.77 -7.99 4.93
C ASN A 56 3.35 -9.29 4.24
N GLU A 57 3.98 -9.60 3.11
CA GLU A 57 3.72 -10.83 2.36
C GLU A 57 4.40 -12.07 2.94
N ASN A 58 5.09 -11.98 4.09
CA ASN A 58 5.80 -13.13 4.67
C ASN A 58 4.82 -14.28 4.93
N PRO A 59 4.93 -15.41 4.22
CA PRO A 59 3.99 -16.54 4.32
C PRO A 59 3.89 -17.08 5.75
N LYS A 60 4.98 -16.99 6.51
CA LYS A 60 5.03 -17.40 7.92
C LYS A 60 4.11 -16.54 8.80
N MET A 61 4.03 -15.24 8.50
CA MET A 61 3.21 -14.31 9.27
C MET A 61 1.73 -14.44 8.92
N LYS A 62 1.42 -14.68 7.64
CA LYS A 62 0.07 -15.02 7.21
C LYS A 62 -0.45 -16.29 7.89
N LYS A 63 0.36 -17.35 7.90
CA LYS A 63 0.03 -18.61 8.57
C LYS A 63 -0.20 -18.42 10.07
N LEU A 64 0.63 -17.62 10.74
CA LEU A 64 0.48 -17.33 12.16
C LEU A 64 -0.84 -16.57 12.46
N LEU A 65 -1.23 -15.63 11.60
CA LEU A 65 -2.50 -14.91 11.72
C LEU A 65 -3.71 -15.82 11.52
N GLU A 66 -3.68 -16.68 10.49
CA GLU A 66 -4.73 -17.68 10.23
C GLU A 66 -4.91 -18.62 11.44
N GLU A 67 -3.81 -19.18 11.96
CA GLU A 67 -3.83 -20.05 13.15
C GLU A 67 -4.36 -19.34 14.40
N SER A 68 -4.13 -18.03 14.54
CA SER A 68 -4.62 -17.26 15.69
C SER A 68 -6.11 -16.90 15.62
N VAL A 69 -6.67 -16.78 14.42
CA VAL A 69 -8.11 -16.51 14.21
C VAL A 69 -8.93 -17.79 14.38
N ASP A 70 -8.39 -18.94 13.96
CA ASP A 70 -9.01 -20.25 14.13
C ASP A 70 -9.02 -20.75 15.60
N ALA A 71 -8.21 -20.13 16.46
CA ALA A 71 -8.13 -20.44 17.89
C ALA A 71 -9.09 -19.62 18.78
N SER A 72 -9.93 -18.75 18.20
CA SER A 72 -10.87 -17.85 18.91
C SER A 72 -12.34 -18.26 18.77
#